data_AF-A0A150FWV2-F1
#
_entry.id   AF-A0A150FWV2-F1
#
_cell.length_a   1.000
_cell.length_b   1.000
_cell.length_c   1.000
_cell.angle_alpha   90.00
_cell.angle_beta   90.00
_cell.angle_gamma   90.00
#
_symmetry.space_group_name_H-M   'P 1'
#
loop_
_entity.id
_entity.type
_entity.pdbx_description
1 polymer ?
#
loop_
_entity_poly.entity_id
_entity_poly.type
_entity_poly.pdbx_seq_one_letter_code
_entity_poly.pdbx_strand_id
1 'polypeptide(L)'
;MHSSYYYRAHACIMVFDVTRKVTYKNLEKWYDELQAHCKGIPTVVVANKIDIDYKVTSKSFNFAAKRRLPFFFVSASDGTNVVKIFNMAIMAGMRWKAAPKDDFYQEVLDLLGEISMDTRKQLEDAVKALEDEKDKEGENGEL
;
A
#
# COMPACT_ATOMS: atom_id res chain seq x y z
N MET A 1 -11.51 14.65 -13.82
CA MET A 1 -11.37 13.37 -14.56
C MET A 1 -12.73 12.69 -14.53
N HIS A 2 -13.11 11.91 -15.56
CA HIS A 2 -14.37 11.17 -15.48
C HIS A 2 -14.25 10.02 -14.48
N SER A 3 -15.24 9.79 -13.63
CA SER A 3 -15.19 8.78 -12.56
C SER A 3 -14.95 7.36 -13.08
N SER A 4 -15.34 7.08 -14.33
CA SER A 4 -15.12 5.79 -14.99
C SER A 4 -13.65 5.39 -15.13
N TYR A 5 -12.70 6.34 -15.13
CA TYR A 5 -11.27 6.01 -15.22
C TYR A 5 -10.73 5.34 -13.95
N TYR A 6 -11.41 5.51 -12.82
CA TYR A 6 -11.04 4.85 -11.57
C TYR A 6 -11.70 3.47 -11.45
N TYR A 7 -12.81 3.23 -12.15
CA TYR A 7 -13.57 2.00 -12.00
C TYR A 7 -12.69 0.75 -12.24
N ARG A 8 -12.58 -0.10 -11.21
CA ARG A 8 -11.77 -1.33 -11.20
C ARG A 8 -10.29 -1.12 -11.53
N ALA A 9 -9.73 0.06 -11.21
CA ALA A 9 -8.29 0.23 -11.21
C ALA A 9 -7.65 -0.70 -10.17
N HIS A 10 -6.55 -1.37 -10.55
CA HIS A 10 -5.82 -2.28 -9.67
C HIS A 10 -4.46 -1.70 -9.22
N ALA A 11 -3.98 -0.66 -9.90
CA ALA A 11 -2.78 0.10 -9.56
C ALA A 11 -2.91 1.51 -10.14
N CYS A 12 -2.18 2.46 -9.56
CA CYS A 12 -2.10 3.83 -10.03
C CYS A 12 -0.64 4.27 -10.22
N ILE A 13 -0.36 4.98 -11.31
CA ILE A 13 0.89 5.71 -11.49
C ILE A 13 0.54 7.19 -11.54
N MET A 14 0.96 7.93 -10.51
CA MET A 14 0.71 9.34 -10.36
C MET A 14 1.92 10.13 -10.83
N VAL A 15 1.77 10.85 -11.94
CA VAL A 15 2.88 11.50 -12.62
C VAL A 15 2.78 13.01 -12.51
N PHE A 16 3.87 13.67 -12.14
CA PHE A 16 4.01 15.13 -12.30
C PHE A 16 5.22 15.45 -13.16
N ASP A 17 5.24 16.67 -13.70
CA ASP A 17 6.29 17.19 -14.55
C ASP A 17 7.24 18.05 -13.70
N VAL A 18 8.53 17.68 -13.65
CA VAL A 18 9.55 18.37 -12.84
C VAL A 18 9.75 19.84 -13.24
N THR A 19 9.43 20.19 -14.48
CA THR A 19 9.53 21.57 -15.00
C THR A 19 8.32 22.43 -14.62
N ARG A 20 7.21 21.82 -14.22
CA ARG A 20 5.94 22.50 -13.95
C ARG A 20 5.48 22.29 -12.52
N LYS A 21 5.86 23.21 -11.63
CA LYS A 21 5.51 23.20 -10.20
C LYS A 21 4.01 23.00 -9.90
N VAL A 22 3.11 23.51 -10.74
CA VAL A 22 1.66 23.34 -10.58
C VAL A 22 1.26 21.86 -10.61
N THR A 23 1.91 21.05 -11.45
CA THR A 23 1.60 19.61 -11.56
C THR A 23 1.95 18.85 -10.28
N TYR A 24 3.02 19.25 -9.58
CA TYR A 24 3.36 18.69 -8.27
C TYR A 24 2.33 19.08 -7.19
N LYS A 25 1.83 20.32 -7.20
CA LYS A 25 0.78 20.76 -6.27
C LYS A 25 -0.53 19.99 -6.47
N ASN A 26 -0.85 19.64 -7.71
CA ASN A 26 -2.07 18.88 -8.04
C ASN A 26 -2.05 17.44 -7.53
N LEU A 27 -0.89 16.89 -7.13
CA LEU A 27 -0.78 15.53 -6.60
C LEU A 27 -1.68 15.32 -5.37
N GLU A 28 -1.83 16.33 -4.51
CA GLU A 28 -2.72 16.25 -3.34
C GLU A 28 -4.16 16.03 -3.78
N LYS A 29 -4.67 16.90 -4.65
CA LYS A 29 -6.01 16.78 -5.20
C LYS A 29 -6.23 15.44 -5.92
N TRP A 30 -5.30 15.00 -6.76
CA TRP A 30 -5.44 13.75 -7.51
C TRP A 30 -5.41 12.52 -6.60
N TYR A 31 -4.65 12.57 -5.51
CA TYR A 31 -4.62 11.51 -4.52
C TYR A 31 -5.91 11.43 -3.73
N ASP A 32 -6.47 12.58 -3.33
CA ASP A 32 -7.76 12.61 -2.64
C ASP A 32 -8.88 12.09 -3.57
N GLU A 33 -8.86 12.47 -4.85
CA GLU A 33 -9.78 11.94 -5.87
C GLU A 33 -9.62 10.41 -6.05
N LEU A 34 -8.37 9.90 -6.05
CA LEU A 34 -8.08 8.48 -6.13
C LEU A 34 -8.65 7.73 -4.93
N GLN A 35 -8.39 8.22 -3.71
CA GLN A 35 -8.89 7.60 -2.48
C GLN A 35 -10.42 7.68 -2.36
N ALA A 36 -11.06 8.69 -2.95
CA ALA A 36 -12.52 8.76 -2.99
C ALA A 36 -13.16 7.65 -3.84
N HIS A 37 -12.51 7.24 -4.93
CA HIS A 37 -13.07 6.26 -5.88
C HIS A 37 -12.50 4.84 -5.74
N CYS A 38 -11.23 4.70 -5.35
CA CYS A 38 -10.48 3.46 -5.30
C CYS A 38 -9.49 3.46 -4.14
N LYS A 39 -9.99 3.11 -2.95
CA LYS A 39 -9.18 3.06 -1.74
C LYS A 39 -8.13 1.97 -1.78
N GLY A 40 -6.94 2.29 -1.26
CA GLY A 40 -5.89 1.32 -0.95
C GLY A 40 -5.13 0.73 -2.14
N ILE A 41 -5.49 1.04 -3.39
CA ILE A 41 -4.78 0.46 -4.54
C ILE A 41 -3.31 0.89 -4.56
N PRO A 42 -2.37 0.00 -4.92
CA PRO A 42 -0.96 0.32 -5.02
C PRO A 42 -0.73 1.54 -5.92
N THR A 43 -0.11 2.56 -5.36
CA THR A 43 0.09 3.84 -6.03
C THR A 43 1.56 4.21 -6.04
N VAL A 44 2.08 4.55 -7.21
CA VAL A 44 3.48 4.94 -7.44
C VAL A 44 3.53 6.39 -7.88
N VAL A 45 4.39 7.19 -7.27
CA VAL A 45 4.59 8.58 -7.66
C VAL A 45 5.80 8.69 -8.59
N VAL A 46 5.65 9.46 -9.67
CA VAL A 46 6.69 9.61 -10.69
C VAL A 46 6.95 11.09 -10.98
N ALA A 47 8.21 11.47 -10.91
CA ALA A 47 8.75 12.74 -11.39
C ALA A 47 9.21 12.56 -12.83
N ASN A 48 8.42 13.04 -13.79
CA ASN A 48 8.69 12.92 -15.22
C ASN A 48 9.45 14.14 -15.77
N LYS A 49 10.09 13.97 -16.93
CA LYS A 49 10.87 14.95 -17.69
C LYS A 49 12.22 15.34 -17.09
N ILE A 50 12.88 14.38 -16.46
CA ILE A 50 14.22 14.61 -15.87
C ILE A 50 15.30 14.89 -16.91
N ASP A 51 15.04 14.55 -18.18
CA ASP A 51 15.91 14.83 -19.32
C ASP A 51 16.19 16.32 -19.52
N ILE A 52 15.24 17.18 -19.12
CA ILE A 52 15.37 18.64 -19.25
C ILE A 52 16.38 19.20 -18.24
N ASP A 53 16.41 18.66 -17.02
CA ASP A 53 17.38 19.03 -15.99
C ASP A 53 17.60 17.86 -15.00
N TYR A 54 18.64 17.08 -15.25
CA TYR A 54 19.00 15.94 -14.42
C TYR A 54 19.34 16.32 -12.97
N LYS A 55 19.69 17.59 -12.68
CA LYS A 55 19.95 18.05 -11.29
C LYS A 55 18.71 17.96 -10.41
N VAL A 56 17.51 17.87 -11.00
CA VAL A 56 16.28 17.64 -10.25
C VAL A 56 16.30 16.33 -9.47
N THR A 57 17.10 15.34 -9.88
CA THR A 57 17.22 14.04 -9.20
C THR A 57 17.81 14.16 -7.79
N SER A 58 18.55 15.24 -7.51
CA SER A 58 19.06 15.56 -6.18
C SER A 58 18.05 16.29 -5.30
N LYS A 59 16.88 16.69 -5.83
CA LYS A 59 15.83 17.36 -5.05
C LYS A 59 14.95 16.32 -4.34
N SER A 60 14.58 16.64 -3.10
CA SER A 60 13.62 15.84 -2.34
C SER A 60 12.18 16.30 -2.61
N PHE A 61 11.27 15.33 -2.76
CA PHE A 61 9.85 15.55 -2.93
C PHE A 61 9.07 14.90 -1.79
N ASN A 62 8.60 15.72 -0.86
CA ASN A 62 7.99 15.25 0.38
C ASN A 62 6.62 14.59 0.21
N PHE A 63 5.91 14.80 -0.92
CA PHE A 63 4.57 14.28 -1.12
C PHE A 63 4.52 12.76 -0.96
N ALA A 64 5.44 12.05 -1.62
CA ALA A 64 5.51 10.60 -1.60
C ALA A 64 6.02 10.08 -0.24
N ALA A 65 7.04 10.72 0.33
CA ALA A 65 7.60 10.36 1.64
C ALA A 65 6.57 10.46 2.76
N LYS A 66 5.79 11.55 2.81
CA LYS A 66 4.73 11.75 3.81
C LYS A 66 3.66 10.66 3.77
N ARG A 67 3.39 10.11 2.59
CA ARG A 67 2.35 9.09 2.36
C ARG A 67 2.94 7.67 2.22
N ARG A 68 4.25 7.50 2.44
CA ARG A 68 4.98 6.23 2.28
C ARG A 68 4.77 5.58 0.91
N LEU A 69 4.65 6.40 -0.14
CA LEU A 69 4.45 5.93 -1.51
C LEU A 69 5.82 5.75 -2.21
N PRO A 70 5.99 4.70 -3.04
CA PRO A 70 7.17 4.56 -3.89
C PRO A 70 7.30 5.77 -4.83
N PHE A 71 8.53 6.28 -4.97
CA PHE A 71 8.83 7.47 -5.76
C PHE A 71 9.99 7.23 -6.73
N PHE A 72 9.84 7.68 -7.97
CA PHE A 72 10.87 7.50 -9.00
C PHE A 72 11.00 8.69 -9.95
N PHE A 73 12.22 8.85 -10.46
CA PHE A 73 12.56 9.77 -11.53
C PHE A 73 12.49 9.06 -12.89
N VAL A 74 11.78 9.66 -13.85
CA VAL A 74 11.52 9.09 -15.17
C VAL A 74 11.71 10.16 -16.26
N SER A 75 12.19 9.72 -17.42
CA SER A 75 12.07 10.49 -18.66
C SER A 75 11.29 9.64 -19.66
N ALA A 76 10.08 10.08 -20.00
CA ALA A 76 9.30 9.45 -21.05
C ALA A 76 9.91 9.69 -22.45
N SER A 77 10.74 10.73 -22.61
CA SER A 77 11.33 11.10 -23.89
C SER A 77 12.49 10.20 -24.30
N ASP A 78 13.37 9.84 -23.35
CA ASP A 78 14.52 8.96 -23.61
C ASP A 78 14.32 7.53 -23.09
N GLY A 79 13.18 7.25 -22.42
CA GLY A 79 12.83 5.94 -21.89
C GLY A 79 13.40 5.62 -20.50
N THR A 80 14.14 6.54 -19.88
CA THR A 80 14.76 6.33 -18.56
C THR A 80 13.70 5.92 -17.53
N ASN A 81 13.91 4.74 -16.95
CA ASN A 81 13.07 4.09 -15.93
C ASN A 81 11.62 3.78 -16.33
N VAL A 82 11.16 4.06 -17.56
CA VAL A 82 9.77 3.83 -17.98
C VAL A 82 9.36 2.37 -17.78
N VAL A 83 10.11 1.43 -18.37
CA VAL A 83 9.83 -0.02 -18.28
C VAL A 83 9.82 -0.50 -16.83
N LYS A 84 10.77 -0.01 -16.02
CA LYS A 84 10.88 -0.36 -14.60
C LYS A 84 9.63 0.02 -13.81
N ILE A 85 9.10 1.23 -14.02
CA ILE A 85 7.90 1.71 -13.32
C ILE A 85 6.67 0.91 -13.73
N PHE A 86 6.49 0.66 -15.03
CA PHE A 86 5.37 -0.14 -15.50
C PHE A 86 5.41 -1.55 -14.92
N ASN A 87 6.56 -2.23 -14.97
CA ASN A 87 6.71 -3.56 -14.38
C ASN A 87 6.39 -3.56 -12.88
N MET A 88 6.87 -2.57 -12.13
CA MET A 88 6.59 -2.45 -10.71
C MET A 88 5.09 -2.23 -10.43
N ALA A 89 4.43 -1.34 -11.17
CA ALA A 89 3.00 -1.07 -11.01
C ALA A 89 2.15 -2.30 -11.36
N ILE A 90 2.50 -3.02 -12.43
CA ILE A 90 1.83 -4.26 -12.83
C ILE A 90 1.98 -5.33 -11.74
N MET A 91 3.21 -5.58 -11.27
CA MET A 91 3.45 -6.56 -10.20
C MET A 91 2.69 -6.20 -8.92
N ALA A 92 2.68 -4.93 -8.54
CA ALA A 92 1.94 -4.46 -7.37
C ALA A 92 0.43 -4.66 -7.55
N GLY A 93 -0.13 -4.31 -8.72
CA GLY A 93 -1.54 -4.52 -9.03
C GLY A 93 -1.95 -5.99 -9.12
N MET A 94 -1.07 -6.87 -9.61
CA MET A 94 -1.30 -8.31 -9.61
C MET A 94 -1.36 -8.86 -8.17
N ARG A 95 -0.42 -8.45 -7.31
CA ARG A 95 -0.43 -8.81 -5.88
C ARG A 95 -1.68 -8.30 -5.18
N TRP A 96 -2.09 -7.07 -5.46
CA TRP A 96 -3.33 -6.48 -4.93
C TRP A 96 -4.58 -7.25 -5.35
N LYS A 97 -4.61 -7.75 -6.60
CA LYS A 97 -5.72 -8.58 -7.09
C LYS A 97 -5.71 -9.99 -6.50
N ALA A 98 -4.52 -10.57 -6.31
CA ALA A 98 -4.34 -11.93 -5.81
C ALA A 98 -4.44 -12.04 -4.28
N ALA A 99 -4.30 -10.94 -3.55
CA ALA A 99 -4.59 -10.89 -2.13
C ALA A 99 -6.06 -11.30 -1.89
N PRO A 100 -6.33 -12.26 -0.99
CA PRO A 100 -7.70 -12.62 -0.63
C PRO A 100 -8.43 -11.38 -0.15
N LYS A 101 -9.47 -10.97 -0.87
CA LYS A 101 -10.42 -9.94 -0.45
C LYS A 101 -11.55 -10.57 0.35
N ASP A 102 -11.25 -11.52 1.24
CA ASP A 102 -12.28 -11.96 2.18
C ASP A 102 -12.45 -10.82 3.17
N ASP A 103 -13.31 -9.88 2.78
CA ASP A 103 -13.70 -8.70 3.54
C ASP A 103 -14.11 -9.08 4.97
N PHE A 104 -14.61 -10.31 5.18
CA PHE A 104 -14.91 -10.84 6.51
C PHE A 104 -13.70 -10.97 7.43
N TYR A 105 -12.58 -11.55 6.99
CA TYR A 105 -11.41 -11.68 7.86
C TYR A 105 -10.76 -10.33 8.13
N GLN A 106 -10.79 -9.41 7.16
CA GLN A 106 -10.22 -8.09 7.35
C GLN A 106 -11.09 -7.21 8.26
N GLU A 107 -12.42 -7.30 8.14
CA GLU A 107 -13.38 -6.65 9.03
C GLU A 107 -13.33 -7.24 10.45
N VAL A 108 -13.20 -8.56 10.56
CA VAL A 108 -12.96 -9.24 11.84
C VAL A 108 -11.60 -8.84 12.42
N LEU A 109 -10.53 -8.72 11.62
CA LEU A 109 -9.21 -8.30 12.10
C LEU A 109 -9.18 -6.82 12.53
N ASP A 110 -9.90 -5.93 11.84
CA ASP A 110 -10.06 -4.54 12.26
C ASP A 110 -10.88 -4.46 13.57
N LEU A 111 -11.97 -5.23 13.68
CA LEU A 111 -12.77 -5.32 14.91
C LEU A 111 -11.99 -5.94 16.08
N LEU A 112 -11.22 -7.00 15.82
CA LEU A 112 -10.32 -7.63 16.81
C LEU A 112 -9.13 -6.74 17.16
N GLY A 113 -8.65 -5.92 16.22
CA GLY A 113 -7.58 -4.95 16.42
C GLY A 113 -7.99 -3.76 17.30
N GLU A 114 -9.29 -3.49 17.39
CA GLU A 114 -9.88 -2.54 18.35
C GLU A 114 -10.09 -3.14 19.75
N ILE A 115 -9.96 -4.46 19.90
CA ILE A 115 -9.95 -5.07 21.23
C ILE A 115 -8.58 -4.77 21.86
N SER A 116 -8.62 -4.05 22.99
CA SER A 116 -7.45 -3.66 23.78
C SER A 116 -6.35 -4.72 23.76
N MET A 117 -5.08 -4.30 23.67
CA MET A 117 -3.91 -5.17 23.84
C MET A 117 -4.02 -6.05 25.09
N ASP A 118 -4.74 -5.58 26.12
CA ASP A 118 -5.03 -6.32 27.34
C ASP A 118 -5.86 -7.58 27.08
N THR A 119 -6.85 -7.52 26.19
CA THR A 119 -7.72 -8.66 25.88
C THR A 119 -7.03 -9.69 25.00
N ARG A 120 -6.17 -9.24 24.07
CA ARG A 120 -5.32 -10.15 23.29
C ARG A 120 -4.36 -10.92 24.20
N LYS A 121 -3.72 -10.22 25.14
CA LYS A 121 -2.84 -10.85 26.13
C LYS A 121 -3.60 -11.83 27.02
N GLN A 122 -4.80 -11.46 27.47
CA GLN A 122 -5.67 -12.35 28.25
C GLN A 122 -6.08 -13.60 27.46
N LEU A 123 -6.34 -13.49 26.16
CA LEU A 123 -6.68 -14.63 25.32
C LEU A 123 -5.46 -15.53 25.06
N GLU A 124 -4.30 -14.94 24.79
CA GLU A 124 -3.03 -15.68 24.64
C GLU A 124 -2.67 -16.43 25.94
N ASP A 125 -2.83 -15.79 27.11
CA ASP A 125 -2.61 -16.41 28.42
C ASP A 125 -3.64 -17.52 28.72
N ALA A 126 -4.91 -17.34 28.34
CA ALA A 126 -5.97 -18.34 28.52
C ALA A 126 -5.80 -19.57 27.62
N VAL A 127 -5.39 -19.38 26.36
CA VAL A 127 -5.13 -20.49 25.43
C VAL A 127 -3.96 -21.35 25.94
N LYS A 128 -2.89 -20.70 26.43
CA LYS A 128 -1.73 -21.40 26.98
C LYS A 128 -2.08 -22.24 28.23
N ALA A 129 -2.92 -21.70 29.12
CA ALA A 129 -3.37 -22.43 30.30
C ALA A 129 -4.16 -23.71 29.95
N LEU A 130 -4.94 -23.68 28.87
CA LEU A 130 -5.70 -24.85 28.40
C LEU A 130 -4.82 -25.92 27.74
N GLU A 131 -3.73 -25.52 27.08
CA GLU A 131 -2.71 -26.45 26.55
C GLU A 131 -1.96 -27.13 27.70
N ASP A 132 -1.53 -26.36 28.70
CA ASP A 132 -0.85 -26.87 29.90
C ASP A 132 -1.74 -27.80 30.77
N GLU A 133 -3.08 -27.66 30.71
CA GLU A 133 -4.04 -28.57 31.37
C GLU A 133 -4.23 -29.88 30.59
N LYS A 134 -4.26 -29.83 29.26
CA LYS A 134 -4.35 -31.03 28.41
C LYS A 134 -3.11 -31.93 28.53
N ASP A 135 -1.93 -31.34 28.67
CA ASP A 135 -0.69 -32.09 28.85
C ASP A 135 -0.64 -32.82 30.21
N LYS A 136 -1.36 -32.32 31.23
CA LYS A 136 -1.47 -32.97 32.55
C LYS A 136 -2.51 -34.09 32.61
N GLU A 137 -3.56 -34.03 31.79
CA GLU A 137 -4.53 -35.12 31.69
C GLU A 137 -3.99 -36.31 30.88
N GLY A 138 -3.04 -36.07 29.96
CA GLY A 138 -2.38 -37.12 29.16
C GLY A 138 -1.46 -38.06 29.96
N GLU A 139 -0.86 -37.60 31.07
CA GLU A 139 0.06 -38.42 31.88
C GLU A 139 -0.65 -39.31 32.94
N ASN A 140 -1.92 -39.06 33.27
CA ASN A 140 -2.66 -39.85 34.28
C ASN A 140 -3.51 -40.99 33.68
N GLY A 141 -3.47 -41.21 32.37
CA GLY A 141 -4.29 -42.18 31.65
C GLY A 141 -3.65 -43.55 31.38
N GLU A 142 -2.37 -43.76 31.74
CA GLU A 142 -1.68 -45.05 31.60
C GLU A 142 -1.41 -45.69 32.97
N LEU A 143 -2.44 -46.24 33.61
CA LEU A 143 -2.35 -47.28 34.65
C LEU A 143 -3.48 -48.29 34.50
#